data_AF-A0A699HL76-F1
#
_entry.id   AF-A0A699HL76-F1
#
_cell.length_a   1.000
_cell.length_b   1.000
_cell.length_c   1.000
_cell.angle_alpha   90.00
_cell.angle_beta   90.00
_cell.angle_gamma   90.00
#
_symmetry.space_group_name_H-M   'P 1'
#
loop_
_entity.id
_entity.type
_entity.pdbx_description
1 polymer ?
#
loop_
_entity_poly.entity_id
_entity_poly.type
_entity_poly.pdbx_seq_one_letter_code
_entity_poly.pdbx_strand_id
1 'polypeptide(L)'
;MTQIVMSRGGDGGDPSEYDKHYHSDDTPVVALSTGWYKGGDRCHKYIMINRNGRSVKAMVVHQCDSTMGCDAEHDYQPPCPNNIVDASKALWKALGVSKNN
;
A
#
# COMPACT_ATOMS: atom_id res chain seq x y z
N MET A 1 5.99 -1.91 -7.76
CA MET A 1 4.70 -1.37 -7.29
C MET A 1 3.70 -2.49 -7.48
N THR A 2 2.99 -2.83 -6.42
CA THR A 2 1.86 -3.77 -6.43
C THR A 2 0.57 -2.97 -6.19
N GLN A 3 -0.59 -3.61 -6.29
CA GLN A 3 -1.86 -2.95 -6.02
C GLN A 3 -2.39 -3.34 -4.64
N ILE A 4 -2.59 -2.34 -3.79
CA ILE A 4 -3.30 -2.53 -2.53
C ILE A 4 -4.82 -2.50 -2.81
N VAL A 5 -5.53 -3.48 -2.28
CA VAL A 5 -7.01 -3.46 -2.22
C VAL A 5 -7.37 -2.99 -0.81
N MET A 6 -7.99 -1.81 -0.65
CA MET A 6 -8.33 -1.27 0.68
C MET A 6 -9.84 -1.18 0.89
N SER A 7 -10.57 -2.19 0.41
CA SER A 7 -12.04 -2.26 0.48
C SER A 7 -12.49 -3.21 1.58
N ARG A 8 -13.51 -2.81 2.36
CA ARG A 8 -14.22 -3.74 3.25
C ARG A 8 -14.70 -4.96 2.46
N GLY A 9 -14.15 -6.14 2.76
CA GLY A 9 -14.53 -7.41 2.13
C GLY A 9 -13.77 -7.77 0.84
N GLY A 10 -12.65 -7.12 0.53
CA GLY A 10 -11.67 -7.63 -0.43
C GLY A 10 -10.60 -8.48 0.27
N ASP A 11 -9.71 -9.10 -0.51
CA ASP A 11 -8.50 -9.85 -0.04
C ASP A 11 -7.45 -8.93 0.64
N GLY A 12 -7.81 -7.68 0.87
CA GLY A 12 -7.00 -6.69 1.58
C GLY A 12 -7.50 -6.65 3.01
N GLY A 13 -6.68 -7.18 3.91
CA GLY A 13 -7.01 -7.50 5.29
C GLY A 13 -7.50 -6.33 6.16
N ASP A 14 -6.90 -6.19 7.33
CA ASP A 14 -7.40 -5.28 8.35
C ASP A 14 -7.36 -3.80 7.92
N PRO A 15 -8.27 -2.95 8.46
CA PRO A 15 -8.18 -1.52 8.28
C PRO A 15 -6.79 -1.03 8.72
N SER A 16 -6.34 0.12 8.20
CA SER A 16 -5.01 0.63 8.54
C SER A 16 -4.77 0.58 10.05
N GLU A 17 -3.69 -0.08 10.44
CA GLU A 17 -3.29 -0.30 11.83
C GLU A 17 -3.34 0.99 12.67
N TYR A 18 -3.12 2.14 12.04
CA TYR A 18 -2.97 3.42 12.72
C TYR A 18 -4.23 4.28 12.77
N ASP A 19 -4.96 4.42 11.66
CA ASP A 19 -6.18 5.25 11.64
C ASP A 19 -7.46 4.42 11.78
N LYS A 20 -7.39 3.09 11.67
CA LYS A 20 -8.51 2.15 11.68
C LYS A 20 -9.58 2.46 10.61
N HIS A 21 -9.20 3.18 9.56
CA HIS A 21 -10.06 3.53 8.44
C HIS A 21 -9.69 2.74 7.18
N TYR A 22 -10.70 2.52 6.36
CA TYR A 22 -10.53 2.09 4.98
C TYR A 22 -10.37 3.34 4.11
N HIS A 23 -9.34 3.34 3.27
CA HIS A 23 -9.14 4.40 2.29
C HIS A 23 -9.76 3.97 0.96
N SER A 24 -10.58 4.83 0.37
CA SER A 24 -11.16 4.54 -0.94
C SER A 24 -10.05 4.32 -1.98
N ASP A 25 -10.25 3.35 -2.87
CA ASP A 25 -9.43 3.10 -4.05
C ASP A 25 -9.23 4.36 -4.94
N ASP A 26 -10.11 5.36 -4.80
CA ASP A 26 -10.05 6.65 -5.49
C ASP A 26 -9.09 7.67 -4.83
N THR A 27 -8.58 7.38 -3.64
CA THR A 27 -7.61 8.23 -2.94
C THR A 27 -6.18 7.75 -3.26
N PRO A 28 -5.24 8.65 -3.62
CA PRO A 28 -3.84 8.27 -3.84
C PRO A 28 -3.15 7.91 -2.52
N VAL A 29 -3.18 6.63 -2.16
CA VAL A 29 -2.60 6.09 -0.92
C VAL A 29 -1.70 4.90 -1.21
N VAL A 30 -0.79 4.62 -0.28
CA VAL A 30 0.14 3.49 -0.36
C VAL A 30 0.37 2.80 0.98
N ALA A 31 0.71 1.52 0.91
CA ALA A 31 1.47 0.84 1.95
C ALA A 31 2.95 0.72 1.57
N LEU A 32 3.81 0.75 2.58
CA LEU A 32 5.25 0.60 2.41
C LEU A 32 5.74 -0.66 3.11
N SER A 33 6.69 -1.38 2.49
CA SER A 33 7.40 -2.47 3.17
C SER A 33 7.93 -2.03 4.54
N THR A 34 7.99 -2.96 5.49
CA THR A 34 8.38 -2.73 6.89
C THR A 34 9.56 -1.76 7.08
N GLY A 35 10.67 -1.99 6.37
CA GLY A 35 11.86 -1.12 6.46
C GLY A 35 11.63 0.31 5.96
N TRP A 36 10.77 0.51 4.97
CA TRP A 36 10.41 1.83 4.45
C TRP A 36 9.31 2.51 5.27
N TYR A 37 8.39 1.74 5.84
CA TYR A 37 7.36 2.24 6.76
C TYR A 37 8.00 2.78 8.05
N LYS A 38 9.10 2.14 8.49
CA LYS A 38 9.96 2.58 9.60
C LYS A 38 9.16 2.75 10.90
N GLY A 39 8.43 1.71 11.28
CA GLY A 39 7.66 1.67 12.54
C GLY A 39 6.60 2.77 12.65
N GLY A 40 6.02 3.22 11.53
CA GLY A 40 5.03 4.28 11.52
C GLY A 40 5.58 5.70 11.34
N ASP A 41 6.90 5.89 11.30
CA ASP A 41 7.52 7.21 11.09
C ASP A 41 7.04 7.91 9.82
N ARG A 42 6.57 7.14 8.82
CA ARG A 42 6.03 7.66 7.56
C ARG A 42 4.51 7.67 7.50
N CYS A 43 3.81 7.17 8.50
CA CYS A 43 2.35 7.13 8.52
C CYS A 43 1.77 8.56 8.40
N HIS A 44 0.73 8.71 7.57
CA HIS A 44 0.09 9.97 7.19
C HIS A 44 1.03 11.03 6.61
N LYS A 45 2.27 10.67 6.28
CA LYS A 45 3.18 11.53 5.51
C LYS A 45 2.98 11.26 4.03
N TYR A 46 3.18 12.31 3.25
CA TYR A 46 3.11 12.22 1.81
C TYR A 46 4.48 11.89 1.23
N ILE A 47 4.48 10.99 0.25
CA ILE A 47 5.63 10.70 -0.59
C ILE A 47 5.31 11.04 -2.04
N MET A 48 6.35 11.32 -2.82
CA MET A 48 6.23 11.54 -4.25
C MET A 48 6.64 10.28 -4.99
N ILE A 49 5.70 9.72 -5.74
CA ILE A 49 5.93 8.52 -6.57
C ILE A 49 6.20 8.98 -7.99
N ASN A 50 7.31 8.53 -8.56
CA ASN A 50 7.74 8.87 -9.90
C ASN A 50 7.74 7.63 -10.79
N ARG A 51 7.06 7.69 -11.94
CA ARG A 51 7.09 6.63 -12.95
C ARG A 51 6.81 7.21 -14.34
N ASN A 52 7.59 6.80 -15.33
CA ASN A 52 7.42 7.19 -16.74
C ASN A 52 7.26 8.71 -16.94
N GLY A 53 8.04 9.53 -16.24
CA GLY A 53 8.00 10.99 -16.33
C GLY A 53 6.79 11.65 -15.64
N ARG A 54 5.96 10.87 -14.92
CA ARG A 54 4.86 11.39 -14.10
C ARG A 54 5.20 11.28 -12.62
N SER A 55 4.72 12.26 -11.87
CA SER A 55 4.89 12.35 -10.42
C SER A 55 3.53 12.49 -9.76
N VAL A 56 3.24 11.65 -8.77
CA VAL A 56 1.98 11.72 -8.01
C VAL A 56 2.30 11.72 -6.53
N LYS A 57 1.62 12.61 -5.79
CA LYS A 57 1.71 12.68 -4.34
C LYS A 57 0.75 11.63 -3.74
N ALA A 58 1.28 10.74 -2.90
CA ALA A 58 0.50 9.69 -2.25
C ALA A 58 0.70 9.73 -0.74
N MET A 59 -0.35 9.45 0.02
CA MET A 59 -0.28 9.34 1.48
C MET A 59 0.08 7.92 1.88
N VAL A 60 1.02 7.76 2.81
CA VAL A 60 1.32 6.46 3.40
C VAL A 60 0.28 6.18 4.48
N VAL A 61 -0.44 5.07 4.34
CA VAL A 61 -1.54 4.72 5.24
C VAL A 61 -1.33 3.39 5.92
N HIS A 62 -0.45 2.53 5.42
CA HIS A 62 -0.29 1.19 5.99
C HIS A 62 1.13 0.64 5.82
N GLN A 63 1.42 -0.43 6.54
CA GLN A 63 2.62 -1.23 6.40
C GLN A 63 2.30 -2.45 5.54
N CYS A 64 3.20 -2.79 4.62
CA CYS A 64 3.24 -4.10 3.99
C CYS A 64 4.21 -4.94 4.81
N ASP A 65 3.70 -5.85 5.66
CA ASP A 65 4.54 -6.58 6.61
C ASP A 65 5.50 -7.52 5.89
N SER A 66 6.79 -7.35 6.13
CA SER A 66 7.87 -8.09 5.49
C SER A 66 8.53 -9.10 6.42
N THR A 67 7.98 -9.26 7.62
CA THR A 67 8.55 -10.02 8.74
C THR A 67 7.70 -11.24 9.08
N MET A 68 6.40 -11.19 8.81
CA MET A 68 5.44 -12.26 9.08
C MET A 68 4.42 -12.43 7.95
N GLY A 69 3.73 -13.57 7.96
CA GLY A 69 2.87 -14.08 6.89
C GLY A 69 2.80 -15.61 6.94
N CYS A 70 2.03 -16.21 6.03
CA CYS A 70 1.75 -17.65 5.98
C CYS A 70 1.04 -18.18 7.24
N ASP A 71 0.28 -17.32 7.92
CA ASP A 71 -0.51 -17.64 9.11
C ASP A 71 -1.96 -17.15 8.94
N ALA A 72 -2.82 -17.49 9.91
CA ALA A 72 -4.24 -17.17 9.84
C ALA A 72 -4.56 -15.68 9.96
N GLU A 73 -3.69 -14.87 10.56
CA GLU A 73 -3.88 -13.41 10.68
C GLU A 73 -3.61 -12.71 9.35
N HIS A 74 -2.78 -13.31 8.50
CA HIS A 74 -2.42 -12.79 7.18
C HIS A 74 -3.11 -13.53 6.02
N ASP A 75 -4.24 -14.21 6.27
CA ASP A 75 -4.97 -15.03 5.28
C ASP A 75 -4.07 -16.05 4.54
N TYR A 76 -3.03 -16.53 5.22
CA TYR A 76 -1.97 -17.40 4.69
C TYR A 76 -1.19 -16.80 3.49
N GLN A 77 -1.29 -15.49 3.27
CA GLN A 77 -0.47 -14.77 2.28
C GLN A 77 0.98 -14.71 2.76
N PRO A 78 1.98 -14.84 1.85
CA PRO A 78 3.38 -14.78 2.23
C PRO A 78 3.78 -13.38 2.70
N PRO A 79 4.87 -13.24 3.48
CA PRO A 79 5.41 -11.94 3.85
C PRO A 79 5.70 -11.06 2.64
N CYS A 80 5.42 -9.76 2.78
CA CYS A 80 5.66 -8.76 1.76
C CYS A 80 7.16 -8.60 1.47
N PRO A 81 7.61 -8.50 0.21
CA PRO A 81 9.00 -8.21 -0.09
C PRO A 81 9.47 -6.88 0.50
N ASN A 82 10.76 -6.74 0.78
CA ASN A 82 11.34 -5.59 1.50
C ASN A 82 11.45 -4.28 0.68
N ASN A 83 11.08 -4.29 -0.60
CA ASN A 83 11.25 -3.18 -1.54
C ASN A 83 9.96 -2.84 -2.31
N ILE A 84 8.81 -2.99 -1.64
CA ILE A 84 7.48 -2.80 -2.21
C ILE A 84 6.89 -1.45 -1.78
N VAL A 85 6.30 -0.80 -2.78
CA VAL A 85 5.25 0.20 -2.58
C VAL A 85 3.98 -0.43 -3.11
N ASP A 86 3.04 -0.67 -2.22
CA ASP A 86 1.74 -1.22 -2.55
C ASP A 86 0.73 -0.09 -2.68
N ALA A 87 0.09 0.06 -3.84
CA ALA A 87 -0.49 1.34 -4.25
C ALA A 87 -1.95 1.25 -4.70
N SER A 88 -2.74 2.25 -4.32
CA SER A 88 -4.17 2.28 -4.65
C SER A 88 -4.41 2.43 -6.15
N LYS A 89 -5.60 2.00 -6.61
CA LYS A 89 -6.00 2.11 -8.03
C LYS A 89 -5.88 3.54 -8.56
N ALA A 90 -6.23 4.55 -7.76
CA ALA A 90 -6.06 5.96 -8.13
C ALA A 90 -4.62 6.30 -8.49
N LEU A 91 -3.64 5.77 -7.76
CA LEU A 91 -2.23 6.05 -7.98
C LEU A 91 -1.74 5.46 -9.31
N TRP A 92 -2.14 4.22 -9.61
CA TRP A 92 -1.87 3.58 -10.91
C TRP A 92 -2.45 4.39 -12.08
N LYS A 93 -3.71 4.84 -11.95
CA LYS A 93 -4.39 5.67 -12.97
C LYS A 93 -3.69 7.01 -13.16
N ALA A 94 -3.34 7.70 -12.07
CA ALA A 94 -2.66 8.99 -12.13
C ALA A 94 -1.25 8.88 -12.75
N LEU A 95 -0.52 7.80 -12.44
CA LEU A 95 0.77 7.50 -13.04
C LEU A 95 0.67 7.00 -14.49
N GLY A 96 -0.54 6.81 -15.04
CA GLY A 96 -0.74 6.37 -16.42
C GLY A 96 -0.24 4.95 -16.68
N VAL A 97 -0.34 4.09 -15.67
CA VAL A 97 0.16 2.72 -15.74
C VAL A 97 -1.02 1.79 -15.96
N SER A 98 -0.98 0.98 -17.02
CA SER A 98 -1.93 -0.12 -17.17
C SER A 98 -1.67 -1.16 -16.08
N LYS A 99 -2.74 -1.70 -15.49
CA LYS A 99 -2.67 -2.79 -14.50
C LYS A 99 -2.26 -4.14 -15.10
N ASN A 100 -1.82 -4.18 -16.35
CA ASN A 100 -1.44 -5.42 -17.00
C ASN A 100 0.01 -5.73 -16.65
N ASN A 101 0.20 -6.50 -15.57
CA ASN A 101 1.28 -7.47 -15.44
C ASN A 101 0.94 -8.45 -14.31
#